data_AF-A0A4S2EH13-F1
#
_entry.id   AF-A0A4S2EH13-F1
#
_cell.length_a   1.000
_cell.length_b   1.000
_cell.length_c   1.000
_cell.angle_alpha   90.00
_cell.angle_beta   90.00
_cell.angle_gamma   90.00
#
_symmetry.space_group_name_H-M   'P 1'
#
loop_
_entity.id
_entity.type
_entity.pdbx_description
1 polymer ?
#
loop_
_entity_poly.entity_id
_entity_poly.type
_entity_poly.pdbx_seq_one_letter_code
_entity_poly.pdbx_strand_id
1 'polypeptide(L)'
;MNMKHLIIIGDGMADWHIPSLGGKTILENAYTPYMNKLAKEGCNGVLQTIPTGLPSGSDVANLSILGYNPHEVCDGRGPYEAQGLSINLQADDLILRCNLVSIDNSILKSHSADYITTEEADILIHYLQEYLGNEFVNFYTGKQYRHLLVIKGGHSVPPYRRFHHHQSRSFRFYAPRK
;
A
#
# COMPACT_ATOMS: atom_id res chain seq x y z
N MET A 1 23.01 22.31 -22.75
CA MET A 1 23.02 20.86 -22.43
C MET A 1 21.84 20.59 -21.54
N ASN A 2 21.06 19.54 -21.81
CA ASN A 2 19.92 19.20 -20.97
C ASN A 2 20.43 18.46 -19.71
N MET A 3 20.10 18.97 -18.54
CA MET A 3 20.55 18.40 -17.27
C MET A 3 19.73 17.15 -16.95
N LYS A 4 20.40 16.05 -16.59
CA LYS A 4 19.73 14.82 -16.16
C LYS A 4 19.63 14.83 -14.64
N HIS A 5 18.49 14.40 -14.12
CA HIS A 5 18.22 14.30 -12.69
C HIS A 5 18.04 12.83 -12.30
N LEU A 6 18.58 12.46 -11.14
CA LEU A 6 18.42 11.14 -10.54
C LEU A 6 17.84 11.31 -9.14
N ILE A 7 16.70 10.67 -8.87
CA ILE A 7 16.07 10.62 -7.55
C ILE A 7 16.22 9.19 -7.04
N ILE A 8 16.81 9.02 -5.86
CA ILE A 8 16.99 7.72 -5.19
C ILE A 8 16.18 7.74 -3.89
N ILE A 9 15.26 6.80 -3.74
CA ILE A 9 14.37 6.69 -2.57
C ILE A 9 14.74 5.42 -1.80
N GLY A 10 15.19 5.57 -0.56
CA GLY A 10 15.38 4.45 0.37
C GLY A 10 14.06 4.09 1.03
N ASP A 11 13.33 3.10 0.49
CA ASP A 11 12.06 2.64 1.07
C ASP A 11 12.28 2.08 2.47
N GLY A 12 11.52 2.58 3.46
CA GLY A 12 11.67 2.20 4.86
C GLY A 12 13.04 2.53 5.48
N MET A 13 13.83 3.45 4.90
CA MET A 13 15.20 3.71 5.34
C MET A 13 15.29 4.45 6.68
N ALA A 14 14.27 5.22 7.05
CA ALA A 14 14.19 5.88 8.35
C ALA A 14 13.82 4.85 9.44
N ASP A 15 14.51 4.89 10.57
CA ASP A 15 14.29 3.98 11.69
C ASP A 15 14.48 4.70 13.03
N TRP A 16 14.07 4.03 14.10
CA TRP A 16 14.28 4.46 15.47
C TRP A 16 15.68 4.09 15.97
N HIS A 17 16.11 4.78 17.02
CA HIS A 17 17.36 4.45 17.72
C HIS A 17 17.24 3.09 18.40
N ILE A 18 18.23 2.23 18.21
CA ILE A 18 18.23 0.84 18.69
C ILE A 18 19.22 0.70 19.85
N PRO A 19 18.79 0.31 21.07
CA PRO A 19 19.68 0.18 22.22
C PRO A 19 20.86 -0.79 22.00
N SER A 20 20.63 -1.92 21.32
CA SER A 20 21.69 -2.91 21.02
C SER A 20 22.73 -2.40 20.01
N LEU A 21 22.46 -1.30 19.30
CA LEU A 21 23.41 -0.61 18.41
C LEU A 21 24.08 0.59 19.09
N GLY A 22 24.08 0.65 20.41
CA GLY A 22 24.60 1.79 21.17
C GLY A 22 23.75 3.05 21.00
N GLY A 23 22.44 2.88 20.75
CA GLY A 23 21.50 3.99 20.55
C GLY A 23 21.56 4.63 19.16
N LYS A 24 22.15 3.97 18.16
CA LYS A 24 22.13 4.39 16.76
C LYS A 24 20.92 3.82 16.02
N THR A 25 20.50 4.47 14.94
CA THR A 25 19.62 3.89 13.92
C THR A 25 20.38 2.86 13.06
N ILE A 26 19.66 2.03 12.30
CA ILE A 26 20.28 1.08 11.36
C ILE A 26 21.17 1.81 10.34
N LEU A 27 20.70 2.94 9.79
CA LEU A 27 21.42 3.71 8.78
C LEU A 27 22.71 4.32 9.32
N GLU A 28 22.71 4.82 10.56
CA GLU A 28 23.90 5.36 11.23
C GLU A 28 24.93 4.29 11.61
N ASN A 29 24.46 3.05 11.86
CA ASN A 29 25.35 1.95 12.17
C ASN A 29 25.94 1.28 10.92
N ALA A 30 25.29 1.43 9.76
CA ALA A 30 25.71 0.83 8.50
C ALA A 30 26.97 1.51 7.92
N TYR A 31 27.82 0.73 7.23
CA TYR A 31 28.95 1.26 6.49
C TYR A 31 28.51 1.86 5.14
N THR A 32 28.40 3.19 5.08
CA THR A 32 27.75 3.92 3.97
C THR A 32 28.66 4.99 3.33
N PRO A 33 29.89 4.65 2.91
CA PRO A 33 30.90 5.64 2.52
C PRO A 33 30.46 6.57 1.37
N TYR A 34 29.67 6.06 0.41
CA TYR A 34 29.21 6.84 -0.74
C TYR A 34 28.03 7.77 -0.40
N MET A 35 27.12 7.35 0.47
CA MET A 35 26.06 8.26 0.96
C MET A 35 26.66 9.36 1.83
N ASN A 36 27.65 9.03 2.66
CA ASN A 36 28.39 10.01 3.45
C ASN A 36 29.16 10.99 2.57
N LYS A 37 29.74 10.52 1.46
CA LYS A 37 30.39 11.38 0.46
C LYS A 37 29.39 12.34 -0.20
N LEU A 38 28.23 11.82 -0.65
CA LEU A 38 27.17 12.64 -1.24
C LEU A 38 26.65 13.69 -0.25
N ALA A 39 26.44 13.31 1.02
CA ALA A 39 26.02 14.24 2.06
C ALA A 39 27.09 15.33 2.31
N LYS A 40 28.39 14.98 2.30
CA LYS A 40 29.48 15.93 2.51
C LYS A 40 29.68 16.90 1.33
N GLU A 41 29.51 16.43 0.11
CA GLU A 41 29.75 17.19 -1.12
C GLU A 41 28.50 17.91 -1.65
N GLY A 42 27.32 17.58 -1.12
CA GLY A 42 26.04 18.12 -1.54
C GLY A 42 25.39 19.05 -0.51
N CYS A 43 24.06 19.19 -0.64
CA CYS A 43 23.21 19.90 0.31
C CYS A 43 22.35 18.90 1.08
N ASN A 44 22.17 19.14 2.38
CA ASN A 44 21.43 18.25 3.27
C ASN A 44 20.20 18.96 3.84
N GLY A 45 19.20 18.17 4.20
CA GLY A 45 17.99 18.65 4.85
C GLY A 45 17.10 17.49 5.29
N VAL A 46 15.98 17.83 5.91
CA VAL A 46 14.93 16.87 6.27
C VAL A 46 13.76 17.06 5.31
N LEU A 47 13.26 15.96 4.78
CA LEU A 47 12.11 15.95 3.87
C LEU A 47 10.92 15.30 4.57
N GLN A 48 9.81 16.03 4.70
CA GLN A 48 8.53 15.47 5.07
C GLN A 48 7.81 14.98 3.80
N THR A 49 7.76 13.66 3.60
CA THR A 49 7.13 13.05 2.42
C THR A 49 5.64 12.77 2.58
N ILE A 50 5.14 12.78 3.82
CA ILE A 50 3.73 12.58 4.13
C ILE A 50 3.17 13.89 4.72
N PRO A 51 2.32 14.62 3.98
CA PRO A 51 1.62 15.79 4.49
C PRO A 51 0.76 15.46 5.72
N THR A 52 0.59 16.45 6.60
CA THR A 52 -0.22 16.29 7.80
C THR A 52 -1.66 15.92 7.46
N GLY A 53 -2.22 14.93 8.17
CA GLY A 53 -3.61 14.49 7.97
C GLY A 53 -3.78 13.38 6.93
N LEU A 54 -2.72 13.00 6.21
CA LEU A 54 -2.76 11.86 5.28
C LEU A 54 -2.15 10.60 5.90
N PRO A 55 -2.62 9.40 5.51
CA PRO A 55 -2.06 8.15 5.98
C PRO A 55 -0.63 7.97 5.46
N SER A 56 0.25 7.43 6.31
CA SER A 56 1.62 7.06 5.93
C SER A 56 1.60 5.87 4.97
N GLY A 57 1.72 6.15 3.68
CA GLY A 57 1.76 5.16 2.62
C GLY A 57 2.68 5.59 1.48
N SER A 58 3.34 4.62 0.84
CA SER A 58 4.23 4.82 -0.31
C SER A 58 3.57 5.58 -1.47
N ASP A 59 2.26 5.41 -1.65
CA ASP A 59 1.40 6.15 -2.56
C ASP A 59 1.46 7.66 -2.32
N VAL A 60 1.15 8.11 -1.09
CA VAL A 60 1.21 9.52 -0.69
C VAL A 60 2.65 10.05 -0.75
N ALA A 61 3.62 9.25 -0.31
CA ALA A 61 5.03 9.64 -0.30
C ALA A 61 5.56 9.92 -1.70
N ASN A 62 5.29 9.01 -2.65
CA ASN A 62 5.78 9.14 -4.02
C ASN A 62 5.11 10.29 -4.76
N LEU A 63 3.81 10.53 -4.54
CA LEU A 63 3.14 11.72 -5.09
C LEU A 63 3.83 13.02 -4.64
N SER A 64 4.13 13.12 -3.34
CA SER A 64 4.81 14.29 -2.78
C SER A 64 6.21 14.48 -3.36
N ILE A 65 6.98 13.38 -3.49
CA ILE A 65 8.34 13.42 -4.06
C ILE A 65 8.33 13.83 -5.53
N LEU A 66 7.31 13.42 -6.29
CA LEU A 66 7.14 13.77 -7.70
C LEU A 66 6.54 15.18 -7.91
N GLY A 67 6.18 15.89 -6.84
CA GLY A 67 5.71 17.27 -6.87
C GLY A 67 4.19 17.45 -6.99
N TYR A 68 3.40 16.38 -6.84
CA TYR A 68 1.93 16.47 -6.78
C TYR A 68 1.46 16.88 -5.38
N ASN A 69 0.30 17.53 -5.27
CA ASN A 69 -0.38 17.75 -4.00
C ASN A 69 -1.25 16.52 -3.64
N PRO A 70 -0.86 15.66 -2.69
CA PRO A 70 -1.60 14.44 -2.42
C PRO A 70 -2.98 14.69 -1.81
N HIS A 71 -3.26 15.88 -1.25
CA HIS A 71 -4.62 16.21 -0.79
C HIS A 71 -5.63 16.34 -1.93
N GLU A 72 -5.16 16.62 -3.14
CA GLU A 72 -6.01 16.82 -4.31
C GLU A 72 -6.13 15.57 -5.18
N VAL A 73 -5.10 14.71 -5.18
CA VAL A 73 -4.99 13.61 -6.15
C VAL A 73 -4.85 12.21 -5.53
N CYS A 74 -4.75 12.10 -4.20
CA CYS A 74 -4.60 10.79 -3.57
C CYS A 74 -5.97 10.13 -3.32
N ASP A 75 -6.41 9.33 -4.29
CA ASP A 75 -7.62 8.51 -4.18
C ASP A 75 -7.37 7.11 -3.58
N GLY A 76 -6.22 6.93 -2.93
CA GLY A 76 -5.78 5.65 -2.35
C GLY A 76 -5.08 4.74 -3.36
N ARG A 77 -4.83 3.48 -2.97
CA ARG A 77 -4.01 2.53 -3.75
C ARG A 77 -4.73 1.81 -4.88
N GLY A 78 -6.06 1.71 -4.78
CA GLY A 78 -6.89 0.96 -5.74
C GLY A 78 -6.64 1.38 -7.19
N PRO A 79 -6.74 2.69 -7.53
CA PRO A 79 -6.52 3.17 -8.89
C PRO A 79 -5.13 2.82 -9.45
N TYR A 80 -4.06 2.94 -8.65
CA TYR A 80 -2.70 2.61 -9.08
C TYR A 80 -2.52 1.11 -9.35
N GLU A 81 -3.07 0.26 -8.49
CA GLU A 81 -3.05 -1.20 -8.69
C GLU A 81 -3.87 -1.60 -9.92
N ALA A 82 -5.02 -0.96 -10.16
CA ALA A 82 -5.86 -1.20 -11.33
C ALA A 82 -5.18 -0.83 -12.65
N GLN A 83 -4.42 0.27 -12.66
CA GLN A 83 -3.60 0.64 -13.81
C GLN A 83 -2.56 -0.45 -14.15
N GLY A 84 -1.94 -1.05 -13.13
CA GLY A 84 -1.00 -2.17 -13.31
C GLY A 84 -1.64 -3.42 -13.92
N LEU A 85 -2.96 -3.60 -13.77
CA LEU A 85 -3.73 -4.69 -14.36
C LEU A 85 -4.42 -4.30 -15.68
N SER A 86 -4.17 -3.09 -16.20
CA SER A 86 -4.81 -2.57 -17.43
C SER A 86 -6.35 -2.58 -17.39
N ILE A 87 -6.93 -2.36 -16.21
CA ILE A 87 -8.39 -2.29 -16.04
C ILE A 87 -8.87 -0.92 -16.52
N ASN A 88 -9.89 -0.91 -17.38
CA ASN A 88 -10.51 0.33 -17.83
C ASN A 88 -11.47 0.85 -16.75
N LEU A 89 -11.12 1.97 -16.12
CA LEU A 89 -11.87 2.59 -15.03
C LEU A 89 -12.60 3.86 -15.51
N GLN A 90 -13.78 4.10 -14.95
CA GLN A 90 -14.48 5.38 -15.05
C GLN A 90 -14.20 6.25 -13.82
N ALA A 91 -14.42 7.56 -13.95
CA ALA A 91 -14.14 8.53 -12.88
C ALA A 91 -15.00 8.32 -11.62
N ASP A 92 -16.14 7.65 -11.76
CA ASP A 92 -17.10 7.31 -10.71
C ASP A 92 -16.98 5.86 -10.20
N ASP A 93 -15.99 5.10 -10.68
CA ASP A 93 -15.74 3.75 -10.19
C ASP A 93 -15.08 3.78 -8.80
N LEU A 94 -15.61 2.98 -7.88
CA LEU A 94 -14.95 2.72 -6.62
C LEU A 94 -13.98 1.55 -6.75
N ILE A 95 -12.68 1.81 -6.52
CA ILE A 95 -11.65 0.76 -6.55
C ILE A 95 -11.16 0.46 -5.14
N LEU A 96 -11.42 -0.77 -4.70
CA LEU A 96 -10.99 -1.28 -3.41
C LEU A 96 -9.97 -2.38 -3.61
N ARG A 97 -8.91 -2.34 -2.81
CA ARG A 97 -8.02 -3.49 -2.68
C ARG A 97 -8.69 -4.54 -1.79
N CYS A 98 -8.76 -5.76 -2.31
CA CYS A 98 -9.27 -6.94 -1.61
C CYS A 98 -8.09 -7.85 -1.26
N ASN A 99 -7.96 -8.23 0.00
CA ASN A 99 -6.96 -9.22 0.41
C ASN A 99 -7.64 -10.56 0.73
N LEU A 100 -7.06 -11.66 0.27
CA LEU A 100 -7.34 -12.99 0.83
C LEU A 100 -6.61 -13.14 2.17
N VAL A 101 -7.31 -13.72 3.15
CA VAL A 101 -6.81 -13.90 4.52
C VAL A 101 -7.16 -15.29 5.06
N SER A 102 -6.33 -15.83 5.93
CA SER A 102 -6.63 -17.06 6.68
C SER A 102 -7.28 -16.70 8.02
N ILE A 103 -8.43 -17.29 8.30
CA ILE A 103 -9.16 -17.12 9.56
C ILE A 103 -9.32 -18.50 10.22
N ASP A 104 -9.03 -18.59 11.51
CA ASP A 104 -9.26 -19.78 12.34
C ASP A 104 -10.06 -19.38 13.58
N ASN A 105 -11.19 -20.04 13.85
CA ASN A 105 -12.08 -19.74 14.97
C ASN A 105 -12.41 -18.23 15.13
N SER A 106 -12.71 -17.55 14.01
CA SER A 106 -12.95 -16.09 13.94
C SER A 106 -11.76 -15.19 14.29
N ILE A 107 -10.56 -15.76 14.43
CA ILE A 107 -9.31 -15.04 14.66
C ILE A 107 -8.57 -14.94 13.32
N LEU A 108 -8.10 -13.74 12.98
CA LEU A 108 -7.24 -13.54 11.82
C LEU A 108 -5.89 -14.22 12.07
N LYS A 109 -5.69 -15.38 11.44
CA LYS A 109 -4.45 -16.17 11.54
C LYS A 109 -3.36 -15.59 10.63
N SER A 110 -3.74 -15.19 9.42
CA SER A 110 -2.80 -14.68 8.43
C SER A 110 -3.44 -13.61 7.55
N HIS A 111 -2.83 -12.43 7.49
CA HIS A 111 -3.30 -11.31 6.68
C HIS A 111 -2.95 -11.46 5.18
N SER A 112 -2.19 -12.51 4.84
CA SER A 112 -1.69 -12.81 3.51
C SER A 112 -2.08 -14.22 3.04
N ALA A 113 -3.09 -14.81 3.69
CA ALA A 113 -3.52 -16.19 3.46
C ALA A 113 -2.33 -17.18 3.43
N ASP A 114 -1.41 -17.03 4.37
CA ASP A 114 -0.19 -17.85 4.49
C ASP A 114 0.68 -17.87 3.22
N TYR A 115 0.70 -16.73 2.51
CA TYR A 115 1.40 -16.56 1.23
C TYR A 115 0.87 -17.48 0.12
N ILE A 116 -0.46 -17.62 0.04
CA ILE A 116 -1.16 -18.24 -1.08
C ILE A 116 -0.55 -17.81 -2.42
N THR A 117 -0.38 -18.79 -3.31
CA THR A 117 0.15 -18.52 -4.66
C THR A 117 -0.86 -17.72 -5.47
N THR A 118 -0.39 -17.03 -6.51
CA THR A 118 -1.31 -16.25 -7.37
C THR A 118 -2.27 -17.20 -8.09
N GLU A 119 -1.78 -18.38 -8.47
CA GLU A 119 -2.51 -19.42 -9.19
C GLU A 119 -3.67 -19.98 -8.35
N GLU A 120 -3.45 -20.26 -7.06
CA GLU A 120 -4.52 -20.69 -6.15
C GLU A 120 -5.50 -19.55 -5.85
N ALA A 121 -4.98 -18.35 -5.64
CA ALA A 121 -5.81 -17.18 -5.39
C ALA A 121 -6.71 -16.83 -6.58
N ASP A 122 -6.21 -17.02 -7.81
CA ASP A 122 -6.94 -16.78 -9.04
C ASP A 122 -8.24 -17.61 -9.11
N ILE A 123 -8.19 -18.87 -8.70
CA ILE A 123 -9.36 -19.75 -8.62
C ILE A 123 -10.43 -19.16 -7.68
N LEU A 124 -10.00 -18.68 -6.51
CA LEU A 124 -10.90 -18.09 -5.51
C LEU A 124 -11.50 -16.77 -6.00
N ILE A 125 -10.71 -15.93 -6.66
CA ILE A 125 -11.18 -14.65 -7.19
C ILE A 125 -12.15 -14.84 -8.35
N HIS A 126 -11.88 -15.80 -9.26
CA HIS A 126 -12.83 -16.16 -10.31
C HIS A 126 -14.13 -16.70 -9.75
N TYR A 127 -14.05 -17.52 -8.69
CA TYR A 127 -15.25 -17.98 -7.98
C TYR A 127 -16.05 -16.81 -7.39
N LEU A 128 -15.39 -15.82 -6.77
CA LEU A 128 -16.10 -14.61 -6.31
C LEU A 128 -16.72 -13.83 -7.47
N GLN A 129 -16.02 -13.70 -8.60
CA GLN A 129 -16.55 -13.04 -9.79
C GLN A 129 -17.77 -13.76 -10.36
N GLU A 130 -17.76 -15.09 -10.42
CA GLU A 130 -18.87 -15.88 -10.96
C GLU A 130 -20.15 -15.74 -10.11
N TYR A 131 -20.02 -15.75 -8.78
CA TYR A 131 -21.17 -15.80 -7.88
C TYR A 131 -21.62 -14.43 -7.35
N LEU A 132 -20.70 -13.48 -7.23
CA LEU A 132 -20.97 -12.16 -6.66
C LEU A 132 -20.74 -11.02 -7.67
N GLY A 133 -20.04 -11.29 -8.76
CA GLY A 133 -19.79 -10.32 -9.81
C GLY A 133 -21.03 -10.08 -10.69
N ASN A 134 -21.10 -8.88 -11.25
CA ASN A 134 -22.14 -8.46 -12.20
C ASN A 134 -21.67 -7.22 -12.98
N GLU A 135 -22.58 -6.57 -13.70
CA GLU A 135 -22.28 -5.38 -14.51
C GLU A 135 -21.71 -4.21 -13.70
N PHE A 136 -22.01 -4.14 -12.39
CA PHE A 136 -21.52 -3.13 -11.45
C PHE A 136 -20.35 -3.62 -10.59
N VAL A 137 -20.37 -4.86 -10.10
CA VAL A 137 -19.38 -5.40 -9.15
C VAL A 137 -18.43 -6.34 -9.86
N ASN A 138 -17.14 -6.05 -9.85
CA ASN A 138 -16.12 -6.82 -10.57
C ASN A 138 -14.90 -7.12 -9.69
N PHE A 139 -14.50 -8.39 -9.64
CA PHE A 139 -13.31 -8.87 -8.94
C PHE A 139 -12.20 -9.18 -9.95
N TYR A 140 -10.98 -8.74 -9.66
CA TYR A 140 -9.82 -8.92 -10.52
C TYR A 140 -8.66 -9.54 -9.76
N THR A 141 -8.08 -10.60 -10.30
CA THR A 141 -6.89 -11.22 -9.73
C THR A 141 -5.70 -10.28 -9.84
N GLY A 142 -5.15 -9.86 -8.70
CA GLY A 142 -3.85 -9.21 -8.62
C GLY A 142 -2.73 -10.21 -8.38
N LYS A 143 -1.91 -9.98 -7.35
CA LYS A 143 -0.70 -10.76 -7.07
C LYS A 143 -0.74 -11.37 -5.66
N GLN A 144 -0.46 -12.68 -5.59
CA GLN A 144 -0.56 -13.47 -4.35
C GLN A 144 -1.92 -13.23 -3.68
N TYR A 145 -1.94 -12.71 -2.46
CA TYR A 145 -3.14 -12.46 -1.68
C TYR A 145 -3.79 -11.09 -1.95
N ARG A 146 -3.27 -10.27 -2.88
CA ARG A 146 -3.72 -8.89 -3.11
C ARG A 146 -4.44 -8.80 -4.45
N HIS A 147 -5.72 -8.43 -4.42
CA HIS A 147 -6.62 -8.40 -5.57
C HIS A 147 -7.42 -7.11 -5.56
N LEU A 148 -8.26 -6.90 -6.58
CA LEU A 148 -9.09 -5.72 -6.68
C LEU A 148 -10.56 -6.06 -6.73
N LEU A 149 -11.35 -5.18 -6.13
CA LEU A 149 -12.79 -5.10 -6.25
C LEU A 149 -13.11 -3.72 -6.84
N VAL A 150 -13.75 -3.70 -8.01
CA VAL A 150 -14.23 -2.50 -8.67
C VAL A 150 -15.76 -2.48 -8.59
N ILE A 151 -16.32 -1.40 -8.08
CA ILE A 151 -17.76 -1.16 -8.03
C ILE A 151 -18.06 0.06 -8.90
N LYS A 152 -18.72 -0.17 -10.04
CA LYS A 152 -19.05 0.90 -10.99
C LYS A 152 -20.09 1.85 -10.43
N GLY A 153 -19.89 3.15 -10.63
CA GLY A 153 -20.75 4.21 -10.06
C GLY A 153 -20.74 4.26 -8.53
N GLY A 154 -19.70 3.70 -7.89
CA GLY A 154 -19.54 3.69 -6.44
C GLY A 154 -18.95 5.01 -5.95
N HIS A 155 -19.75 5.91 -5.38
CA HIS A 155 -19.24 7.23 -4.97
C HIS A 155 -18.64 7.31 -3.55
N SER A 156 -18.70 6.26 -2.73
CA SER A 156 -18.24 6.35 -1.33
C SER A 156 -17.63 5.07 -0.77
N VAL A 157 -16.44 5.18 -0.17
CA VAL A 157 -15.86 4.14 0.67
C VAL A 157 -16.43 4.27 2.10
N PRO A 158 -17.14 3.26 2.64
CA PRO A 158 -17.49 3.27 4.06
C PRO A 158 -16.20 3.17 4.92
N PRO A 159 -16.15 3.79 6.10
CA PRO A 159 -14.97 3.76 6.96
C PRO A 159 -14.59 2.30 7.32
N TYR A 160 -13.34 1.90 7.02
CA TYR A 160 -12.80 0.56 7.26
C TYR A 160 -11.44 0.61 7.98
N ARG A 161 -11.05 -0.48 8.66
CA ARG A 161 -9.73 -0.61 9.29
C ARG A 161 -8.80 -1.49 8.46
N ARG A 162 -7.58 -1.02 8.19
CA ARG A 162 -6.54 -1.78 7.46
C ARG A 162 -6.06 -2.98 8.27
N PHE A 163 -5.98 -4.16 7.64
CA PHE A 163 -5.55 -5.41 8.27
C PHE A 163 -4.07 -5.43 8.69
N HIS A 164 -3.19 -4.65 8.04
CA HIS A 164 -1.74 -4.74 8.22
C HIS A 164 -1.22 -4.31 9.60
N HIS A 165 -2.02 -3.67 10.44
CA HIS A 165 -1.53 -3.12 11.72
C HIS A 165 -1.72 -4.04 12.93
N HIS A 166 -2.55 -5.08 12.85
CA HIS A 166 -2.84 -5.94 14.00
C HIS A 166 -3.06 -7.38 13.52
N GLN A 167 -2.23 -8.32 13.94
CA GLN A 167 -2.52 -9.75 13.81
C GLN A 167 -3.16 -10.27 15.11
N SER A 168 -3.79 -11.44 15.08
CA SER A 168 -4.35 -12.10 16.28
C SER A 168 -5.52 -11.39 16.97
N ARG A 169 -6.29 -10.55 16.25
CA ARG A 169 -7.59 -10.04 16.72
C ARG A 169 -8.75 -10.78 16.05
N SER A 170 -9.91 -10.73 16.69
CA SER A 170 -11.15 -11.20 16.09
C SER A 170 -11.41 -10.47 14.76
N PHE A 171 -11.84 -11.19 13.73
CA PHE A 171 -12.21 -10.63 12.43
C PHE A 171 -13.24 -9.49 12.55
N ARG A 172 -14.15 -9.57 13.54
CA ARG A 172 -15.12 -8.52 13.84
C ARG A 172 -14.50 -7.17 14.20
N PHE A 173 -13.24 -7.15 14.62
CA PHE A 173 -12.52 -5.90 14.87
C PHE A 173 -12.26 -5.09 13.59
N TYR A 174 -12.15 -5.77 12.44
CA TYR A 174 -11.83 -5.16 11.14
C TYR A 174 -13.06 -4.89 10.29
N ALA A 175 -14.19 -5.54 10.59
CA ALA A 175 -15.45 -5.28 9.93
C ALA A 175 -15.91 -3.83 10.15
N PRO A 176 -16.58 -3.20 9.17
CA PRO A 176 -17.23 -1.91 9.35
C PRO A 176 -18.13 -1.97 10.60
N ARG A 177 -17.97 -1.00 11.51
CA ARG A 177 -18.88 -0.87 12.65
C ARG A 177 -20.16 -0.19 12.14
N LYS A 178 -21.31 -0.80 12.46
CA LYS A 178 -22.61 -0.15 12.31
C LYS A 178 -22.69 1.08 13.20
#